data_AF-A0A2T5X7J2-F1
#
_entry.id   AF-A0A2T5X7J2-F1
#
_cell.length_a   1.000
_cell.length_b   1.000
_cell.length_c   1.000
_cell.angle_alpha   90.00
_cell.angle_beta   90.00
_cell.angle_gamma   90.00
#
_symmetry.space_group_name_H-M   'P 1'
#
loop_
_entity.id
_entity.type
_entity.pdbx_description
1 polymer ?
#
loop_
_entity_poly.entity_id
_entity_poly.type
_entity_poly.pdbx_seq_one_letter_code
_entity_poly.pdbx_strand_id
1 'polypeptide(L)'
;MRIIVETNEETFAATYTGGDYITIHSTPDSDGIDDLIKVWDYEENISVFKMSPRELALTVQDWLRDMKPDSRVKRVTVQTTLLPVDQSDLQDLQSLD
;
A
#
# COMPACT_ATOMS: atom_id res chain seq x y z
N MET A 1 2.84 2.71 -3.97
CA MET A 1 1.74 3.42 -3.26
C MET A 1 2.08 3.47 -1.78
N ARG A 2 1.73 4.54 -1.07
CA ARG A 2 2.03 4.73 0.36
C ARG A 2 0.76 5.07 1.13
N ILE A 3 0.56 4.46 2.29
CA ILE A 3 -0.51 4.77 3.24
C ILE A 3 0.13 5.31 4.50
N ILE A 4 -0.43 6.37 5.07
CA ILE A 4 -0.03 6.92 6.36
C ILE A 4 -1.22 6.81 7.28
N VAL A 5 -1.04 6.14 8.42
CA VAL A 5 -2.06 5.98 9.45
C VAL A 5 -1.64 6.74 10.69
N GLU A 6 -2.41 7.75 11.06
CA GLU A 6 -2.19 8.55 12.25
C GLU A 6 -3.14 8.11 13.35
N THR A 7 -2.58 7.77 14.51
CA THR A 7 -3.35 7.35 15.69
C THR A 7 -3.33 8.42 16.78
N ASN A 8 -3.89 8.09 17.95
CA ASN A 8 -3.74 8.87 19.16
C ASN A 8 -2.31 8.87 19.72
N GLU A 9 -1.53 7.82 19.44
CA GLU A 9 -0.22 7.58 20.07
C GLU A 9 0.94 7.81 19.11
N GLU A 10 0.82 7.32 17.88
CA GLU A 10 1.90 7.28 16.90
C GLU A 10 1.40 7.34 15.44
N THR A 11 2.34 7.47 14.50
CA THR A 11 2.07 7.53 13.05
C THR A 11 2.79 6.40 12.34
N PHE A 12 2.04 5.56 11.65
CA PHE A 12 2.57 4.46 10.85
C PHE A 12 2.61 4.84 9.38
N ALA A 13 3.60 4.35 8.65
CA ALA A 13 3.63 4.36 7.21
C ALA A 13 3.64 2.93 6.67
N ALA A 14 2.77 2.66 5.70
CA ALA A 14 2.73 1.41 4.96
C ALA A 14 3.08 1.69 3.51
N THR A 15 4.12 1.06 2.98
CA THR A 15 4.60 1.28 1.61
C THR A 15 4.47 0.01 0.80
N TYR A 16 3.73 0.08 -0.30
CA TYR A 16 3.75 -0.96 -1.32
C TYR A 16 4.95 -0.73 -2.24
N THR A 17 5.89 -1.67 -2.21
CA THR A 17 7.15 -1.66 -2.98
C THR A 17 7.11 -2.59 -4.21
N GLY A 18 5.99 -3.29 -4.43
CA GLY A 18 5.85 -4.28 -5.52
C GLY A 18 5.76 -5.72 -4.99
N GLY A 19 5.14 -6.60 -5.77
CA GLY A 19 4.96 -8.02 -5.40
C GLY A 19 3.84 -8.25 -4.41
N ASP A 20 4.05 -9.17 -3.48
CA ASP A 20 2.98 -9.76 -2.66
C ASP A 20 2.78 -9.09 -1.28
N TYR A 21 3.62 -8.11 -0.93
CA TYR A 21 3.71 -7.59 0.43
C TYR A 21 3.57 -6.06 0.51
N ILE A 22 3.07 -5.59 1.64
CA ILE A 22 3.20 -4.19 2.09
C ILE A 22 4.19 -4.15 3.25
N THR A 23 5.13 -3.22 3.18
CA THR A 23 6.08 -2.95 4.26
C THR A 23 5.49 -1.93 5.23
N ILE A 24 5.54 -2.23 6.54
CA ILE A 24 5.11 -1.31 7.59
C ILE A 24 6.31 -0.70 8.31
N HIS A 25 6.20 0.60 8.58
CA HIS A 25 7.16 1.41 9.31
C HIS A 25 6.44 2.12 10.46
N SER A 26 6.91 1.94 11.69
CA SER A 26 6.41 2.57 12.91
C SER A 26 6.67 4.08 12.95
N THR A 27 7.60 4.56 12.11
CA THR A 27 7.77 5.99 11.84
C THR A 27 7.92 6.22 10.33
N PRO A 28 7.30 7.28 9.77
CA PRO A 28 7.32 7.54 8.32
C PRO A 28 8.71 7.69 7.71
N ASP A 29 9.71 8.09 8.50
CA ASP A 29 11.06 8.40 8.04
C ASP A 29 12.10 7.38 8.52
N SER A 30 11.66 6.23 9.06
CA SER A 30 12.57 5.16 9.48
C SER A 30 12.93 4.24 8.31
N ASP A 31 14.21 3.94 8.18
CA ASP A 31 14.74 2.91 7.28
C ASP A 31 14.47 1.48 7.81
N GLY A 32 14.02 1.35 9.06
CA GLY A 32 13.62 0.09 9.68
C GLY A 32 12.29 -0.43 9.14
N ILE A 33 12.24 -1.75 8.88
CA ILE A 33 11.00 -2.49 8.61
C ILE A 33 10.50 -3.05 9.94
N ASP A 34 9.31 -2.64 10.35
CA ASP A 34 8.68 -3.12 11.58
C ASP A 34 7.84 -4.37 11.33
N ASP A 35 7.14 -4.43 10.20
CA ASP A 35 6.31 -5.59 9.83
C ASP A 35 6.10 -5.72 8.31
N LEU A 36 5.63 -6.88 7.88
CA LEU A 36 5.28 -7.21 6.50
C LEU A 36 3.87 -7.80 6.44
N ILE A 37 2.96 -7.09 5.79
CA ILE A 37 1.60 -7.61 5.54
C ILE A 37 1.61 -8.31 4.19
N LYS A 38 1.42 -9.64 4.18
CA LYS A 38 1.14 -10.37 2.94
C LYS A 38 -0.23 -9.96 2.44
N VAL A 39 -0.27 -9.36 1.26
CA VAL A 39 -1.51 -8.96 0.62
C VAL A 39 -1.90 -9.89 -0.51
N TRP A 40 -0.95 -10.42 -1.29
CA TRP A 40 -1.23 -11.34 -2.40
C TRP A 40 -0.64 -12.73 -2.18
N ASP A 41 -1.31 -13.75 -2.71
CA ASP A 41 -0.68 -15.01 -3.04
C ASP A 41 -0.09 -14.89 -4.45
N TYR A 42 1.21 -15.11 -4.57
CA TYR A 42 1.98 -15.05 -5.82
C TYR A 42 1.23 -15.62 -7.03
N GLU A 43 1.00 -14.79 -8.04
CA GLU A 43 0.52 -15.20 -9.37
C GLU A 43 1.59 -14.74 -10.38
N GLU A 44 2.23 -15.71 -11.05
CA GLU A 44 3.43 -15.53 -11.91
C GLU A 44 3.30 -14.48 -13.04
N ASN A 45 2.11 -13.93 -13.29
CA ASN A 45 1.82 -13.10 -14.46
C ASN A 45 1.06 -11.80 -14.16
N ILE A 46 1.03 -11.33 -12.91
CA ILE A 46 0.39 -10.04 -12.61
C ILE A 46 1.43 -8.93 -12.43
N SER A 47 1.52 -8.03 -13.40
CA SER A 47 2.26 -6.77 -13.28
C SER A 47 1.40 -5.60 -12.77
N VAL A 48 0.13 -5.86 -12.44
CA VAL A 48 -0.88 -4.84 -12.15
C VAL A 48 -1.23 -4.82 -10.66
N PHE A 49 -1.30 -3.62 -10.09
CA PHE A 49 -1.81 -3.40 -8.73
C PHE A 49 -3.30 -3.76 -8.69
N LYS A 50 -3.65 -4.97 -8.21
CA LYS A 50 -5.04 -5.50 -8.20
C LYS A 50 -5.93 -4.89 -7.11
N MET A 51 -5.35 -4.29 -6.08
CA MET A 51 -6.11 -3.71 -4.98
C MET A 51 -6.34 -2.22 -5.20
N SER A 52 -7.52 -1.71 -4.93
CA SER A 52 -7.76 -0.27 -4.94
C SER A 52 -7.04 0.42 -3.77
N PRO A 53 -6.72 1.72 -3.88
CA PRO A 53 -6.21 2.50 -2.75
C PRO A 53 -7.04 2.38 -1.48
N ARG A 54 -8.37 2.21 -1.63
CA ARG A 54 -9.32 2.06 -0.53
C ARG A 54 -9.18 0.71 0.17
N GLU A 55 -9.13 -0.37 -0.59
CA GLU A 55 -8.96 -1.72 -0.02
C GLU A 55 -7.62 -1.81 0.71
N LEU A 56 -6.55 -1.21 0.16
CA LEU A 56 -5.24 -1.22 0.83
C LEU A 56 -5.31 -0.48 2.17
N ALA A 57 -6.02 0.64 2.22
CA ALA A 57 -6.22 1.39 3.46
C ALA A 57 -6.99 0.59 4.52
N LEU A 58 -7.99 -0.21 4.12
CA LEU A 58 -8.73 -1.08 5.03
C LEU A 58 -7.84 -2.20 5.58
N THR A 59 -7.07 -2.87 4.72
CA THR A 59 -6.12 -3.91 5.15
C THR A 59 -5.12 -3.40 6.19
N VAL A 60 -4.55 -2.22 5.98
CA VAL A 60 -3.61 -1.62 6.94
C VAL A 60 -4.31 -1.21 8.25
N GLN A 61 -5.55 -0.73 8.19
CA GLN A 61 -6.34 -0.43 9.39
C GLN A 61 -6.65 -1.69 10.21
N ASP A 62 -6.98 -2.80 9.55
CA ASP A 62 -7.28 -4.06 10.22
C ASP A 62 -6.03 -4.65 10.88
N TRP A 63 -4.88 -4.65 10.18
CA TRP A 63 -3.59 -5.01 10.78
C TRP A 63 -3.28 -4.17 12.03
N LEU A 64 -3.47 -2.85 11.95
CA LEU A 64 -3.19 -1.97 13.08
C LEU A 64 -4.10 -2.29 14.28
N ARG A 65 -5.37 -2.59 14.02
CA ARG A 65 -6.34 -2.95 15.05
C ARG A 65 -5.96 -4.25 15.77
N ASP A 66 -5.44 -5.23 15.03
CA ASP A 66 -5.01 -6.50 15.61
C ASP A 66 -3.73 -6.34 16.44
N MET A 67 -2.78 -5.53 15.97
CA MET A 67 -1.50 -5.29 16.64
C MET A 67 -1.59 -4.30 17.82
N LYS A 68 -2.49 -3.32 17.72
CA LYS A 68 -2.65 -2.21 18.67
C LYS A 68 -4.15 -1.96 18.93
N PRO A 69 -4.85 -2.89 19.60
CA PRO A 69 -6.30 -2.82 19.78
C PRO A 69 -6.78 -1.59 20.57
N ASP A 70 -5.91 -1.02 21.41
CA ASP A 70 -6.22 0.17 22.21
C ASP A 70 -5.99 1.49 21.45
N SER A 71 -5.25 1.47 20.33
CA SER A 71 -4.95 2.68 19.56
C SER A 71 -6.15 3.11 18.71
N ARG A 72 -6.46 4.41 18.74
CA ARG A 72 -7.56 5.00 17.97
C ARG A 72 -7.04 5.68 16.71
N VAL A 73 -7.44 5.17 15.54
CA VAL A 73 -7.18 5.81 14.25
C VAL A 73 -7.87 7.18 14.17
N LYS A 74 -7.08 8.23 13.91
CA LYS A 74 -7.56 9.60 13.67
C LYS A 74 -7.71 9.90 12.19
N ARG A 75 -6.72 9.48 11.39
CA ARG A 75 -6.65 9.79 9.97
C ARG A 75 -5.90 8.71 9.22
N VAL A 76 -6.38 8.41 8.01
CA VAL A 76 -5.66 7.59 7.04
C VAL A 76 -5.50 8.40 5.76
N THR A 77 -4.25 8.54 5.33
CA THR A 77 -3.88 9.25 4.10
C THR A 77 -3.34 8.24 3.11
N VAL A 78 -3.85 8.25 1.88
CA VAL A 78 -3.34 7.40 0.81
C VAL A 78 -2.65 8.27 -0.24
N GLN A 79 -1.38 7.98 -0.49
CA GLN A 79 -0.55 8.64 -1.48
C GLN A 79 -0.22 7.65 -2.58
N THR A 80 -0.69 7.92 -3.80
CA THR A 80 -0.35 7.13 -4.98
C THR A 80 0.55 7.95 -5.90
N THR A 81 1.61 7.33 -6.39
CA THR A 81 2.45 7.90 -7.44
C THR A 81 1.97 7.31 -8.74
N LEU A 82 1.41 8.14 -9.62
CA LEU A 82 1.16 7.75 -11.00
C LEU A 82 2.51 7.73 -11.71
N LEU A 83 2.96 6.54 -12.12
CA LEU A 83 4.12 6.46 -13.00
C LEU A 83 3.72 6.99 -14.38
N PRO A 84 4.56 7.79 -15.04
CA PRO A 84 4.32 8.18 -16.42
C PRO A 84 4.24 6.90 -17.26
N VAL A 85 3.12 6.71 -17.97
CA VAL A 85 2.98 5.63 -18.94
C VAL A 85 3.89 5.97 -20.11
N ASP A 86 4.74 5.04 -20.51
CA ASP A 86 5.51 5.20 -21.74
C ASP A 86 4.51 5.25 -22.91
N GLN A 87 4.63 6.23 -23.81
CA GLN A 87 3.70 6.37 -24.94
C GLN A 87 3.73 5.14 -25.86
N SER A 88 4.79 4.32 -25.81
CA SER A 88 4.84 3.04 -26.51
C SER A 88 3.84 2.02 -25.94
N ASP A 89 3.64 1.95 -24.63
CA ASP A 89 2.68 1.05 -23.97
C ASP A 89 1.21 1.40 -24.29
N LEU A 90 0.94 2.64 -24.68
CA LEU A 90 -0.41 3.12 -25.04
C LEU A 90 -0.81 2.75 -26.47
N GLN A 91 0.14 2.50 -27.37
CA GLN A 91 -0.16 2.17 -28.78
C GLN A 91 -0.69 0.74 -28.93
N ASP A 92 -0.24 -0.18 -28.09
CA ASP A 92 -0.74 -1.57 -28.09
C ASP A 92 -2.20 -1.68 -27.62
N LEU A 93 -2.66 -0.75 -26.77
CA LEU A 93 -4.04 -0.70 -26.29
C LEU A 93 -5.02 -0.08 -27.30
N GLN A 94 -4.54 0.82 -28.19
CA GLN A 94 -5.35 1.45 -29.23
C GLN A 94 -5.46 0.61 -30.52
N SER A 95 -4.71 -0.50 -30.60
CA SER A 95 -4.67 -1.39 -31.76
C SER A 95 -5.65 -2.56 -31.68
N LEU A 96 -6.48 -2.62 -30.62
CA LEU A 96 -7.43 -3.70 -30.33
C LEU A 96 -8.90 -3.38 -30.71
N ASP A 97 -9.16 -2.26 -31.38
CA ASP A 97 -10.46 -1.89 -31.98
C ASP A 97 -10.54 -2.21 -33.49
#